data_AF-A0A661WMW7-F1
#
_entry.id   AF-A0A661WMW7-F1
#
_cell.length_a   1.000
_cell.length_b   1.000
_cell.length_c   1.000
_cell.angle_alpha   90.00
_cell.angle_beta   90.00
_cell.angle_gamma   90.00
#
_symmetry.space_group_name_H-M   'P 1'
#
loop_
_entity.id
_entity.type
_entity.pdbx_description
1 polymer ?
#
loop_
_entity_poly.entity_id
_entity_poly.type
_entity_poly.pdbx_seq_one_letter_code
_entity_poly.pdbx_strand_id
1 'polypeptide(L)' 'MGNQIKVWRINTRARKLEISEFPARWEILSGRGLIARILNDELNPNCAPPGPGNSAIGDPLESGKTDQDPDQMLLY' A
#
# COMPACT_ATOMS: atom_id res chain seq x y z
N MET A 1 2.13 13.23 20.65
CA MET A 1 1.35 12.04 20.23
C MET A 1 1.90 11.67 18.87
N GLY A 2 2.56 10.52 18.74
CA GLY A 2 3.16 10.12 17.45
C GLY A 2 2.04 9.77 16.47
N ASN A 3 2.10 10.30 15.25
CA ASN A 3 1.18 9.86 14.19
C ASN A 3 1.45 8.38 13.89
N GLN A 4 0.38 7.60 13.79
CA GLN A 4 0.43 6.18 13.42
C GLN A 4 0.15 6.07 11.92
N ILE A 5 1.08 5.44 11.19
CA ILE A 5 0.92 5.18 9.75
C ILE A 5 -0.21 4.18 9.56
N LYS A 6 -1.10 4.44 8.60
CA LYS A 6 -2.23 3.59 8.24
C LYS A 6 -2.12 3.11 6.80
N VAL A 7 -2.56 1.87 6.59
CA VAL A 7 -2.66 1.26 5.25
C VAL A 7 -4.11 1.27 4.80
N TRP A 8 -4.35 1.94 3.68
CA TRP A 8 -5.66 2.01 3.03
C TRP A 8 -5.69 1.01 1.87
N ARG A 9 -6.58 0.02 1.96
CA ARG A 9 -6.82 -0.97 0.91
C ARG A 9 -8.14 -0.67 0.23
N ILE A 10 -8.10 -0.37 -1.06
CA ILE A 10 -9.26 -0.07 -1.87
C ILE A 10 -9.46 -1.22 -2.84
N ASN A 11 -10.54 -1.99 -2.68
CA ASN A 11 -10.95 -2.95 -3.70
C ASN A 11 -11.95 -2.27 -4.63
N THR A 12 -11.47 -1.84 -5.80
CA THR A 12 -12.28 -1.12 -6.80
C THR A 12 -13.40 -1.98 -7.41
N ARG A 13 -13.18 -3.29 -7.55
CA ARG A 13 -14.18 -4.25 -8.05
C ARG A 13 -15.36 -4.40 -7.07
N ALA A 14 -15.07 -4.55 -5.79
CA ALA A 14 -16.06 -4.72 -4.73
C ALA A 14 -16.60 -3.39 -4.19
N ARG A 15 -15.98 -2.26 -4.56
CA ARG A 15 -16.21 -0.92 -3.97
C ARG A 15 -16.08 -0.94 -2.46
N LYS A 16 -15.04 -1.61 -1.95
CA LYS A 16 -14.77 -1.77 -0.52
C LYS A 16 -13.50 -1.02 -0.13
N LEU A 17 -13.55 -0.31 0.99
CA LEU A 17 -12.40 0.32 1.64
C LEU A 17 -12.13 -0.39 2.95
N GLU A 18 -10.88 -0.74 3.20
CA GLU A 18 -10.38 -1.28 4.46
C GLU A 18 -9.18 -0.46 4.92
N ILE A 19 -9.18 -0.05 6.19
CA ILE A 19 -8.07 0.69 6.79
C ILE A 19 -7.49 -0.19 7.90
N SER A 20 -6.19 -0.45 7.85
CA SER A 20 -5.47 -1.20 8.88
C SER A 20 -4.28 -0.41 9.41
N GLU A 21 -3.78 -0.83 10.56
CA GLU A 21 -2.48 -0.39 11.05
C GLU A 21 -1.35 -0.80 10.10
N PHE A 22 -0.28 -0.02 10.09
CA PHE A 22 0.93 -0.34 9.35
C PHE A 22 1.67 -1.51 10.02
N PRO A 23 1.90 -2.63 9.33
CA PRO A 23 2.58 -3.78 9.91
C PRO A 23 4.03 -3.46 10.31
N ALA A 24 4.43 -3.85 11.53
CA ALA A 24 5.78 -3.61 12.05
C ALA A 24 6.91 -4.11 11.14
N ARG A 25 6.69 -5.21 10.41
CA ARG A 25 7.67 -5.78 9.47
C ARG A 25 7.95 -4.90 8.25
N TRP A 26 7.12 -3.89 8.00
CA TRP A 26 7.27 -2.94 6.90
C TRP A 26 7.87 -1.60 7.36
N GLU A 27 7.96 -1.34 8.67
CA GLU A 27 8.41 -0.03 9.23
C GLU A 27 9.83 0.34 8.83
N ILE A 28 10.67 -0.66 8.54
CA ILE A 28 12.06 -0.45 8.11
C ILE A 28 12.22 -0.25 6.60
N LEU A 29 11.14 -0.39 5.84
CA LEU A 29 11.14 -0.34 4.37
C LEU A 29 10.45 0.93 3.88
N SER A 30 10.91 1.46 2.75
CA SER A 30 10.27 2.60 2.07
C SER A 30 10.37 2.45 0.56
N GLY A 31 9.59 3.25 -0.18
CA GLY A 31 9.61 3.34 -1.64
C GLY A 31 9.52 1.96 -2.30
N ARG A 32 10.45 1.68 -3.20
CA ARG A 32 10.48 0.41 -3.96
C ARG A 32 10.67 -0.83 -3.09
N GLY A 33 11.40 -0.71 -1.98
CA GLY A 33 11.59 -1.81 -1.03
C GLY A 33 10.29 -2.19 -0.34
N LEU A 34 9.50 -1.20 0.04
CA LEU A 34 8.17 -1.38 0.62
C LEU A 34 7.19 -1.96 -0.40
N ILE A 35 7.14 -1.39 -1.61
CA ILE A 35 6.31 -1.89 -2.71
C ILE A 35 6.60 -3.36 -2.99
N ALA A 36 7.86 -3.74 -3.20
CA ALA A 36 8.26 -5.12 -3.47
C ALA A 36 7.87 -6.07 -2.33
N ARG A 37 7.98 -5.61 -1.08
CA ARG A 37 7.56 -6.41 0.08
C ARG A 37 6.07 -6.66 0.11
N ILE A 38 5.25 -5.64 -0.16
CA ILE A 38 3.79 -5.78 -0.20
C ILE A 38 3.36 -6.71 -1.33
N LEU A 39 3.96 -6.59 -2.52
CA LEU A 39 3.70 -7.52 -3.63
C LEU A 39 3.98 -8.97 -3.21
N ASN A 40 5.12 -9.23 -2.55
CA ASN A 40 5.47 -10.58 -2.09
C ASN A 40 4.58 -11.09 -0.94
N ASP A 41 4.20 -10.21 -0.01
CA ASP A 41 3.42 -10.61 1.17
C ASP A 41 1.93 -10.81 0.84
N GLU A 42 1.35 -10.03 -0.08
CA GLU A 42 -0.10 -9.97 -0.28
C GLU A 42 -0.60 -10.45 -1.65
N LEU A 43 0.25 -10.50 -2.69
CA LEU A 43 -0.19 -10.89 -4.03
C LEU A 43 0.27 -12.30 -4.40
N ASN A 44 -0.55 -12.96 -5.22
CA ASN A 44 -0.16 -14.21 -5.85
C ASN A 44 0.85 -13.92 -6.97
N PRO A 45 2.10 -14.41 -6.89
CA PRO A 45 3.13 -14.13 -7.88
C PRO A 45 2.81 -14.71 -9.27
N ASN A 46 1.87 -15.65 -9.35
CA ASN A 46 1.42 -16.25 -10.62
C ASN A 46 0.25 -15.50 -11.27
N CYS A 47 -0.17 -14.35 -10.71
CA CYS A 47 -1.23 -13.56 -11.32
C CYS A 47 -0.77 -12.94 -12.65
N ALA A 48 -1.64 -12.96 -13.66
CA ALA A 48 -1.39 -12.26 -14.91
C ALA A 48 -1.31 -10.73 -14.67
N PRO A 49 -0.40 -10.00 -15.33
CA PRO A 49 -0.21 -8.56 -15.12
C PRO A 49 -1.47 -7.70 -15.41
N PRO A 50 -2.32 -8.02 -16.40
CA PRO A 50 -3.64 -7.39 -16.55
C PRO A 50 -4.80 -8.28 -16.05
N GLY A 51 -4.55 -9.15 -15.07
CA GLY A 51 -5.52 -10.10 -14.52
C GLY A 51 -6.30 -9.55 -13.31
N PRO A 52 -7.44 -10.17 -12.95
CA PRO A 52 -8.29 -9.75 -11.83
C PRO A 52 -7.65 -9.88 -10.44
N GLY A 53 -6.42 -10.39 -10.32
CA GLY A 53 -5.65 -10.44 -9.08
C GLY A 53 -4.45 -9.49 -9.04
N ASN A 54 -4.33 -8.56 -10.00
CA ASN A 54 -3.31 -7.52 -9.98
C ASN A 54 -3.78 -6.34 -9.11
N SER A 55 -2.91 -5.84 -8.23
CA SER A 55 -3.15 -4.65 -7.40
C SER A 55 -2.14 -3.56 -7.73
N ALA A 56 -2.57 -2.30 -7.69
CA ALA A 56 -1.67 -1.17 -7.91
C ALA A 56 -1.27 -0.56 -6.56
N ILE A 57 0.03 -0.37 -6.35
CA ILE A 57 0.58 0.08 -5.07
C ILE A 57 1.11 1.51 -5.22
N GLY A 58 0.64 2.42 -4.36
CA GLY A 58 1.15 3.78 -4.26
C GLY A 58 1.83 4.01 -2.91
N ASP A 59 3.09 4.44 -2.95
CA ASP A 59 3.80 4.97 -1.79
C ASP A 59 3.83 6.51 -1.89
N PRO A 60 3.28 7.27 -0.93
CA PRO A 60 3.34 8.73 -0.95
C PRO A 60 4.76 9.29 -0.87
N LEU A 61 5.73 8.52 -0.36
CA LEU A 61 7.06 9.02 0.02
C LEU A 61 7.93 9.51 -1.15
N GLU A 62 7.60 9.19 -2.42
CA GLU A 62 8.32 9.72 -3.60
C GLU A 62 7.70 10.99 -4.21
N SER A 63 6.48 11.36 -3.83
CA SER A 63 5.78 12.51 -4.40
C SER A 63 5.85 13.66 -3.40
N GLY A 64 6.63 14.71 -3.69
CA GLY A 64 6.67 15.98 -2.94
C GLY A 64 5.35 16.77 -2.93
N LYS A 65 4.22 16.10 -2.69
CA LYS A 65 2.90 16.64 -2.42
C LYS A 65 2.64 16.48 -0.93
N THR A 66 3.23 17.39 -0.17
CA THR A 66 2.90 17.64 1.23
C THR A 66 1.55 18.37 1.29
N ASP A 67 0.44 17.64 1.24
CA ASP A 67 -0.85 18.19 1.71
C ASP A 67 -1.91 17.14 2.07
N GLN A 68 -1.70 15.87 1.73
CA GLN A 68 -2.53 14.77 2.20
C GLN A 68 -1.68 13.86 3.08
N ASP A 69 -1.78 14.11 4.39
CA ASP A 69 -1.45 13.24 5.52
C ASP A 69 -0.28 12.25 5.25
N PRO A 70 0.97 12.61 5.63
CA PRO A 70 2.18 11.86 5.27
C PRO A 70 2.23 10.42 5.80
N ASP A 71 1.23 10.04 6.61
CA ASP A 71 1.10 8.76 7.30
C ASP A 71 0.12 7.80 6.61
N GLN A 72 -0.27 8.04 5.36
CA GLN A 72 -1.24 7.21 4.64
C GLN A 72 -0.62 6.47 3.45
N MET A 73 -0.51 5.14 3.52
CA MET A 73 -0.13 4.32 2.36
C MET A 73 -1.38 3.84 1.61
N LEU A 74 -1.40 4.02 0.28
CA LEU A 74 -2.55 3.66 -0.55
C LEU A 74 -2.28 2.42 -1.43
N LEU A 75 -3.14 1.41 -1.29
CA LEU A 75 -3.17 0.19 -2.09
C LEU A 75 -4.49 0.14 -2.87
N TYR A 76 -4.41 0.03 -4.20
CA TYR A 76 -5.53 0.00 -5.16
C TYR A 76 -5.79 -1.40 -5.73
#